data_AF-A0A846PDL0-F1
#
_entry.id   AF-A0A846PDL0-F1
#
_cell.length_a   1.000
_cell.length_b   1.000
_cell.length_c   1.000
_cell.angle_alpha   90.00
_cell.angle_beta   90.00
_cell.angle_gamma   90.00
#
_symmetry.space_group_name_H-M   'P 1'
#
loop_
_entity.id
_entity.type
_entity.pdbx_description
1 polymer ?
#
loop_
_entity_poly.entity_id
_entity_poly.type
_entity_poly.pdbx_seq_one_letter_code
_entity_poly.pdbx_strand_id
1 'polypeptide(L)'
;MRFKIKNKLTKTDYERLVEFVKDNTGFSVAFPRAIDFEHVSVSPVNITAEDFGFRIDTETSFTEPIGFEVYDNLGLDNKTHIDLKINRRNFKLSKVVMEPSDLERGLNIILRTIERIVNNICAIFDTQIAEVVTLDSKSLDRQIEMVSKREEVQKRGEIPRPFGTIHAKGSRDAKERAGGLIPLYKEFDKTYLFDVKRVYYLLPHSFVVSLLRCDATTLVRQDEFDKRGKSVLRDLVYKKYLKKREFSDGTVCYYGLNEKTQRHLKKHLEHKTPRF
;
A
#
# COMPACT_ATOMS: atom_id res chain seq x y z
N MET A 1 -9.15 30.26 14.41
CA MET A 1 -7.87 29.57 14.06
C MET A 1 -7.91 29.21 12.57
N ARG A 2 -6.76 28.98 11.91
CA ARG A 2 -6.70 28.76 10.45
C ARG A 2 -5.94 27.49 10.11
N PHE A 3 -6.42 26.75 9.10
CA PHE A 3 -5.69 25.67 8.48
C PHE A 3 -4.40 26.25 7.86
N LYS A 4 -3.26 25.57 8.07
CA LYS A 4 -1.97 26.03 7.56
C LYS A 4 -1.12 24.88 7.04
N ILE A 5 -0.43 25.10 5.92
CA ILE A 5 0.55 24.15 5.40
C ILE A 5 1.95 24.76 5.49
N LYS A 6 2.89 24.04 6.11
CA LYS A 6 4.30 24.43 6.25
C LYS A 6 5.17 23.53 5.39
N ASN A 7 5.85 24.13 4.43
CA ASN A 7 6.90 23.46 3.68
C ASN A 7 8.24 23.61 4.43
N LYS A 8 8.79 22.50 4.92
CA LYS A 8 10.11 22.43 5.59
C LYS A 8 11.09 21.53 4.85
N LEU A 9 10.84 21.24 3.57
CA LEU A 9 11.79 20.52 2.74
C LEU A 9 13.02 21.40 2.51
N THR A 10 14.20 20.77 2.63
CA THR A 10 15.49 21.42 2.38
C THR A 10 15.85 21.35 0.89
N LYS A 11 16.86 22.12 0.47
CA LYS A 11 17.40 22.03 -0.89
C LYS A 11 17.78 20.59 -1.27
N THR A 12 18.44 19.88 -0.36
CA THR A 12 18.83 18.47 -0.55
C THR A 12 17.61 17.55 -0.68
N ASP A 13 16.49 17.85 -0.01
CA ASP A 13 15.26 17.08 -0.17
C ASP A 13 14.67 17.25 -1.58
N TYR A 14 14.74 18.45 -2.16
CA TYR A 14 14.31 18.69 -3.54
C TYR A 14 15.22 17.99 -4.55
N GLU A 15 16.55 18.03 -4.35
CA GLU A 15 17.51 17.32 -5.19
C GLU A 15 17.20 15.80 -5.21
N ARG A 16 17.00 15.21 -4.03
CA ARG A 16 16.62 13.79 -3.87
C ARG A 16 15.27 13.47 -4.49
N LEU A 17 14.28 14.35 -4.31
CA LEU A 17 12.95 14.20 -4.91
C LEU A 17 13.05 14.18 -6.44
N VAL A 18 13.80 15.11 -7.02
CA VAL A 18 14.01 15.22 -8.47
C VAL A 18 14.68 13.97 -9.02
N GLU A 19 15.77 13.53 -8.40
CA GLU A 19 16.48 12.30 -8.76
C GLU A 19 15.52 11.11 -8.71
N PHE A 20 14.78 10.96 -7.61
CA PHE A 20 13.85 9.87 -7.42
C PHE A 20 12.75 9.80 -8.50
N VAL A 21 12.06 10.90 -8.78
CA VAL A 21 10.95 10.87 -9.77
C VAL A 21 11.45 10.70 -11.20
N LYS A 22 12.67 11.16 -11.52
CA LYS A 22 13.31 10.91 -12.83
C LYS A 22 13.67 9.44 -13.01
N ASP A 23 14.18 8.80 -11.98
CA ASP A 23 14.57 7.38 -12.04
C ASP A 23 13.36 6.42 -12.01
N ASN A 24 12.20 6.92 -11.59
CA ASN A 24 10.97 6.14 -11.42
C ASN A 24 9.82 6.75 -12.25
N THR A 25 10.03 6.88 -13.56
CA THR A 25 9.01 7.42 -14.49
C THR A 25 7.71 6.62 -14.41
N GLY A 26 6.58 7.33 -14.21
CA GLY A 26 5.27 6.72 -13.99
C GLY A 26 4.85 6.56 -12.52
N PHE A 27 5.73 6.87 -11.56
CA PHE A 27 5.37 6.94 -10.15
C PHE A 27 5.30 8.40 -9.67
N SER A 28 4.33 8.65 -8.78
CA SER A 28 4.17 9.93 -8.12
C SER A 28 4.61 9.87 -6.66
N VAL A 29 5.32 10.87 -6.19
CA VAL A 29 5.56 11.08 -4.76
C VAL A 29 4.42 11.94 -4.20
N ALA A 30 3.72 11.42 -3.20
CA ALA A 30 2.47 12.01 -2.70
C ALA A 30 2.60 12.51 -1.25
N PHE A 31 2.53 13.82 -1.03
CA PHE A 31 2.52 14.39 0.32
C PHE A 31 1.84 15.77 0.35
N PRO A 32 1.23 16.19 1.47
CA PRO A 32 0.93 15.40 2.67
C PRO A 32 -0.10 14.29 2.37
N ARG A 33 -0.45 13.46 3.36
CA ARG A 33 -1.56 12.50 3.20
C ARG A 33 -2.87 13.24 2.92
N ALA A 34 -3.85 12.51 2.40
CA ALA A 34 -5.21 13.04 2.26
C ALA A 34 -5.72 13.57 3.61
N ILE A 35 -6.43 14.69 3.59
CA ILE A 35 -6.95 15.36 4.77
C ILE A 35 -8.44 15.57 4.56
N ASP A 36 -9.24 15.06 5.48
CA ASP A 36 -10.69 15.18 5.42
C ASP A 36 -11.19 16.07 6.56
N PHE A 37 -11.95 17.09 6.20
CA PHE A 37 -12.72 17.95 7.10
C PHE A 37 -14.20 17.84 6.74
N GLU A 38 -15.07 18.39 7.61
CA GLU A 38 -16.53 18.26 7.49
C GLU A 38 -17.07 18.70 6.11
N HIS A 39 -16.58 19.83 5.59
CA HIS A 39 -17.06 20.41 4.34
C HIS A 39 -16.06 20.30 3.17
N VAL A 40 -14.83 19.87 3.43
CA VAL A 40 -13.75 19.86 2.45
C VAL A 40 -12.76 18.73 2.67
N SER A 41 -12.41 18.05 1.58
CA SER A 41 -11.37 17.03 1.54
C SER A 41 -10.25 17.47 0.60
N VAL A 42 -9.00 17.35 1.05
CA VAL A 42 -7.80 17.69 0.30
C VAL A 42 -7.04 16.40 -0.02
N SER A 43 -6.92 16.08 -1.31
CA SER A 43 -6.08 14.98 -1.79
C SER A 43 -4.60 15.30 -1.60
N PRO A 44 -3.72 14.27 -1.51
CA PRO A 44 -2.28 14.47 -1.49
C PRO A 44 -1.80 15.36 -2.65
N VAL A 45 -0.74 16.13 -2.43
CA VAL A 45 -0.02 16.78 -3.53
C VAL A 45 0.92 15.73 -4.13
N ASN A 46 0.68 15.41 -5.40
CA ASN A 46 1.42 14.43 -6.16
C ASN A 46 2.44 15.14 -7.02
N ILE A 47 3.69 14.69 -6.97
CA ILE A 47 4.77 15.18 -7.83
C ILE A 47 5.22 14.00 -8.69
N THR A 48 5.16 14.18 -10.01
CA THR A 48 5.45 13.14 -11.01
C THR A 48 6.40 13.71 -12.06
N ALA A 49 7.34 12.91 -12.54
CA ALA A 49 8.14 13.28 -13.71
C ALA A 49 7.34 13.12 -15.01
N GLU A 50 7.48 14.08 -15.92
CA GLU A 50 6.95 14.03 -17.29
C GLU A 50 8.10 14.28 -18.29
N ASP A 51 7.87 13.98 -19.56
CA ASP A 51 8.89 14.09 -20.62
C ASP A 51 9.52 15.50 -20.73
N PHE A 52 8.79 16.54 -20.31
CA PHE A 52 9.17 17.94 -20.40
C PHE A 52 9.32 18.65 -19.04
N GLY A 53 9.35 17.90 -17.93
CA GLY A 53 9.54 18.48 -16.60
C GLY A 53 8.89 17.67 -15.48
N PHE A 54 8.24 18.37 -14.56
CA PHE A 54 7.56 17.80 -13.40
C PHE A 54 6.15 18.34 -13.31
N ARG A 55 5.19 17.45 -13.07
CA ARG A 55 3.81 17.82 -12.80
C ARG A 55 3.51 17.73 -11.31
N ILE A 56 2.92 18.79 -10.78
CA ILE A 56 2.44 18.89 -9.40
C ILE A 56 0.92 18.95 -9.45
N ASP A 57 0.26 17.91 -8.93
CA ASP A 57 -1.19 17.76 -8.98
C ASP A 57 -1.80 17.59 -7.60
N THR A 58 -2.96 18.21 -7.37
CA THR A 58 -3.80 17.94 -6.21
C THR A 58 -5.26 18.25 -6.52
N GLU A 59 -6.16 17.67 -5.74
CA GLU A 59 -7.60 17.90 -5.84
C GLU A 59 -8.16 18.23 -4.47
N THR A 60 -8.92 19.32 -4.39
CA THR A 60 -9.74 19.65 -3.22
C THR A 60 -11.19 19.42 -3.56
N SER A 61 -11.88 18.56 -2.83
CA SER A 61 -13.28 18.21 -3.02
C SER A 61 -14.15 18.82 -1.93
N PHE A 62 -15.38 19.17 -2.28
CA PHE A 62 -16.35 19.81 -1.40
C PHE A 62 -17.55 18.89 -1.19
N THR A 63 -18.06 18.87 0.03
CA THR A 63 -19.30 18.13 0.34
C THR A 63 -20.50 18.75 -0.38
N GLU A 64 -20.50 20.08 -0.49
CA GLU A 64 -21.54 20.88 -1.12
C GLU A 64 -21.11 21.45 -2.49
N PRO A 65 -22.03 21.75 -3.42
CA PRO A 65 -21.72 22.25 -4.76
C PRO A 65 -21.30 23.74 -4.81
N ILE A 66 -20.37 24.15 -3.94
CA ILE A 66 -19.98 25.55 -3.69
C ILE A 66 -18.73 26.03 -4.45
N GLY A 67 -18.14 25.20 -5.31
CA GLY A 67 -16.83 25.48 -5.89
C GLY A 67 -16.74 26.81 -6.65
N PHE A 68 -17.77 27.24 -7.36
CA PHE A 68 -17.74 28.55 -8.05
C PHE A 68 -17.73 29.73 -7.08
N GLU A 69 -18.54 29.67 -6.01
CA GLU A 69 -18.60 30.71 -4.98
C GLU A 69 -17.27 30.83 -4.23
N VAL A 70 -16.65 29.69 -3.91
CA VAL A 70 -15.31 29.68 -3.30
C VAL A 70 -14.31 30.30 -4.26
N TYR A 71 -14.37 29.97 -5.55
CA TYR A 71 -13.42 30.44 -6.56
C TYR A 71 -13.46 31.97 -6.72
N ASP A 72 -14.65 32.56 -6.81
CA ASP A 72 -14.82 34.00 -6.95
C ASP A 72 -14.21 34.75 -5.75
N ASN A 73 -14.30 34.16 -4.55
CA ASN A 73 -13.73 34.69 -3.32
C ASN A 73 -12.22 34.47 -3.16
N LEU A 74 -11.60 33.62 -3.99
CA LEU A 74 -10.18 33.32 -3.84
C LEU A 74 -9.29 34.50 -4.22
N GLY A 75 -9.68 35.41 -5.11
CA GLY A 75 -8.84 36.54 -5.53
C GLY A 75 -7.48 36.08 -6.07
N LEU A 76 -7.49 35.11 -6.98
CA LEU A 76 -6.27 34.54 -7.56
C LEU A 76 -5.65 35.49 -8.59
N ASP A 77 -4.34 35.38 -8.79
CA ASP A 77 -3.66 36.09 -9.87
C ASP A 77 -3.81 35.31 -11.19
N ASN A 78 -3.63 36.01 -12.32
CA ASN A 78 -3.77 35.40 -13.66
C ASN A 78 -2.89 34.15 -13.88
N LYS A 79 -1.77 34.02 -13.14
CA LYS A 79 -0.89 32.85 -13.24
C LYS A 79 -1.46 31.63 -12.54
N THR A 80 -2.09 31.81 -11.37
CA THR A 80 -2.72 30.71 -10.62
C THR A 80 -4.05 30.31 -11.25
N HIS A 81 -4.72 31.21 -11.98
CA HIS A 81 -5.93 30.90 -12.75
C HIS A 81 -5.73 29.81 -13.81
N ILE A 82 -4.56 29.77 -14.46
CA ILE A 82 -4.26 28.79 -15.52
C ILE A 82 -4.09 27.38 -14.96
N ASP A 83 -3.58 27.28 -13.74
CA ASP A 83 -3.24 26.02 -13.07
C ASP A 83 -4.44 25.41 -12.30
N LEU A 84 -5.61 26.08 -12.29
CA LEU A 84 -6.79 25.69 -11.52
C LEU A 84 -7.99 25.38 -12.42
N LYS A 85 -8.45 24.13 -12.39
CA LYS A 85 -9.75 23.73 -12.98
C LYS A 85 -10.81 23.68 -11.89
N ILE A 86 -11.94 24.34 -12.15
CA ILE A 86 -13.06 24.43 -11.20
C ILE A 86 -14.25 23.61 -11.67
N ASN A 87 -14.86 22.91 -10.71
CA ASN A 87 -16.19 22.35 -10.81
C ASN A 87 -17.00 22.71 -9.56
N ARG A 88 -18.32 22.50 -9.59
CA ARG A 88 -19.20 22.76 -8.44
C ARG A 88 -18.74 22.05 -7.17
N ARG A 89 -18.18 20.85 -7.27
CA ARG A 89 -17.79 20.03 -6.11
C ARG A 89 -16.29 19.80 -5.96
N ASN A 90 -15.46 20.36 -6.83
CA ASN A 90 -14.01 20.22 -6.67
C ASN A 90 -13.22 21.31 -7.36
N PHE A 91 -11.99 21.46 -6.89
CA PHE A 91 -10.91 22.18 -7.53
C PHE A 91 -9.78 21.21 -7.83
N LYS A 92 -9.34 21.19 -9.09
CA LYS A 92 -8.15 20.47 -9.52
C LYS A 92 -7.04 21.46 -9.79
N LEU A 93 -6.00 21.41 -8.99
CA LEU A 93 -4.80 22.22 -9.14
C LEU A 93 -3.74 21.38 -9.83
N SER A 94 -3.25 21.83 -10.97
CA SER A 94 -2.25 21.14 -11.77
C SER A 94 -1.26 22.16 -12.29
N LYS A 95 0.01 21.97 -11.93
CA LYS A 95 1.11 22.84 -12.34
C LYS A 95 2.25 22.04 -12.93
N VAL A 96 2.66 22.43 -14.13
CA VAL A 96 3.88 21.92 -14.77
C VAL A 96 5.03 22.86 -14.47
N VAL A 97 6.16 22.28 -14.08
CA VAL A 97 7.43 22.96 -13.88
C VAL A 97 8.47 22.31 -14.79
N MET A 98 9.10 23.08 -15.67
CA MET A 98 10.07 22.55 -16.64
C MET A 98 11.44 22.28 -15.99
N GLU A 99 11.91 23.20 -15.16
CA GLU A 99 13.24 23.13 -14.56
C GLU A 99 13.20 22.61 -13.11
N PRO A 100 14.12 21.72 -12.70
CA PRO A 100 14.20 21.23 -11.32
C PRO A 100 14.32 22.34 -10.26
N SER A 101 15.02 23.42 -10.60
CA SER A 101 15.24 24.58 -9.72
C SER A 101 13.95 25.33 -9.38
N ASP A 102 12.92 25.22 -10.22
CA ASP A 102 11.62 25.86 -10.01
C ASP A 102 10.63 25.00 -9.22
N LEU A 103 10.98 23.74 -8.90
CA LEU A 103 10.06 22.79 -8.28
C LEU A 103 9.59 23.25 -6.89
N GLU A 104 10.50 23.79 -6.07
CA GLU A 104 10.18 24.38 -4.77
C GLU A 104 9.16 25.52 -4.92
N ARG A 105 9.41 26.41 -5.89
CA ARG A 105 8.52 27.55 -6.14
C ARG A 105 7.14 27.07 -6.60
N GLY A 106 7.10 26.11 -7.53
CA GLY A 106 5.85 25.52 -8.02
C GLY A 106 5.05 24.84 -6.90
N LEU A 107 5.72 24.05 -6.06
CA LEU A 107 5.09 23.40 -4.92
C LEU A 107 4.53 24.42 -3.93
N ASN A 108 5.30 25.45 -3.57
CA ASN A 108 4.85 26.49 -2.66
C ASN A 108 3.62 27.26 -3.17
N ILE A 109 3.48 27.46 -4.48
CA ILE A 109 2.27 28.05 -5.07
C ILE A 109 1.07 27.14 -4.81
N ILE A 110 1.18 25.84 -5.13
CA ILE A 110 0.09 24.87 -4.93
C ILE A 110 -0.32 24.80 -3.46
N LEU A 111 0.63 24.66 -2.53
CA LEU A 111 0.33 24.56 -1.10
C LEU A 111 -0.38 25.81 -0.56
N ARG A 112 0.04 27.01 -0.99
CA ARG A 112 -0.62 28.27 -0.61
C ARG A 112 -2.04 28.35 -1.17
N THR A 113 -2.26 27.87 -2.39
CA THR A 113 -3.60 27.86 -2.98
C THR A 113 -4.53 26.91 -2.23
N ILE A 114 -4.07 25.71 -1.85
CA ILE A 114 -4.83 24.79 -0.98
C ILE A 114 -5.19 25.48 0.35
N GLU A 115 -4.23 26.13 1.00
CA GLU A 115 -4.44 26.84 2.25
C GLU A 115 -5.54 27.92 2.10
N ARG A 116 -5.54 28.67 1.00
CA ARG A 116 -6.58 29.67 0.69
C ARG A 116 -7.94 29.03 0.46
N ILE A 117 -8.01 27.92 -0.26
CA ILE A 117 -9.27 27.20 -0.56
C ILE A 117 -9.91 26.72 0.74
N VAL A 118 -9.17 25.97 1.55
CA VAL A 118 -9.68 25.41 2.80
C VAL A 118 -10.13 26.51 3.76
N ASN A 119 -9.33 27.57 3.92
CA ASN A 119 -9.69 28.67 4.82
C ASN A 119 -10.92 29.47 4.34
N ASN A 120 -11.12 29.63 3.02
CA ASN A 120 -12.34 30.27 2.51
C ASN A 120 -13.59 29.41 2.77
N ILE A 121 -13.48 28.09 2.59
CA ILE A 121 -14.60 27.18 2.88
C ILE A 121 -14.95 27.21 4.37
N CYS A 122 -13.94 27.19 5.23
CA CYS A 122 -14.13 27.36 6.67
C CYS A 122 -14.85 28.66 7.01
N ALA A 123 -14.52 29.76 6.32
CA ALA A 123 -15.18 31.04 6.54
C ALA A 123 -16.65 31.05 6.07
N ILE A 124 -16.95 30.40 4.93
CA ILE A 124 -18.32 30.29 4.39
C ILE A 124 -19.23 29.52 5.36
N PHE A 125 -18.73 28.43 5.95
CA PHE A 125 -19.49 27.58 6.87
C PHE A 125 -19.28 27.91 8.36
N ASP A 126 -18.64 29.04 8.68
CA ASP A 126 -18.28 29.46 10.04
C ASP A 126 -17.62 28.32 10.88
N THR A 127 -16.82 27.49 10.21
CA THR A 127 -16.15 26.34 10.80
C THR A 127 -14.74 26.71 11.23
N GLN A 128 -14.32 26.29 12.43
CA GLN A 128 -12.96 26.52 12.91
C GLN A 128 -12.10 25.26 12.81
N ILE A 129 -11.06 25.32 11.97
CA ILE A 129 -10.06 24.26 11.85
C ILE A 129 -8.72 24.76 12.39
N ALA A 130 -8.16 24.01 13.33
CA ALA A 130 -6.88 24.29 13.99
C ALA A 130 -5.84 23.24 13.63
N GLU A 131 -5.61 23.03 12.34
CA GLU A 131 -4.71 21.99 11.81
C GLU A 131 -3.49 22.62 11.13
N VAL A 132 -2.30 22.13 11.46
CA VAL A 132 -1.03 22.53 10.82
C VAL A 132 -0.37 21.32 10.19
N VAL A 133 -0.36 21.30 8.87
CA VAL A 133 0.26 20.24 8.09
C VAL A 133 1.70 20.63 7.79
N THR A 134 2.65 19.72 8.01
CA THR A 134 4.06 19.97 7.74
C THR A 134 4.58 18.97 6.71
N LEU A 135 5.22 19.48 5.66
CA LEU A 135 5.99 18.70 4.71
C LEU A 135 7.45 18.73 5.19
N ASP A 136 7.99 17.59 5.55
CA ASP A 136 9.35 17.44 6.07
C ASP A 136 10.09 16.27 5.41
N SER A 137 11.41 16.23 5.61
CA SER A 137 12.29 15.19 5.04
C SER A 137 11.85 13.79 5.45
N LYS A 138 11.34 13.61 6.68
CA LYS A 138 10.84 12.30 7.16
C LYS A 138 9.62 11.82 6.37
N SER A 139 8.73 12.75 6.00
CA SER A 139 7.55 12.44 5.20
C SER A 139 7.95 12.09 3.76
N LEU A 140 8.94 12.80 3.21
CA LEU A 140 9.53 12.47 1.90
C LEU A 140 10.19 11.07 1.91
N ASP A 141 11.03 10.79 2.91
CA ASP A 141 11.72 9.49 3.05
C ASP A 141 10.73 8.32 3.08
N ARG A 142 9.62 8.48 3.82
CA ARG A 142 8.56 7.47 3.89
C ARG A 142 7.90 7.23 2.53
N GLN A 143 7.67 8.28 1.74
CA GLN A 143 7.06 8.14 0.42
C GLN A 143 8.01 7.48 -0.57
N ILE A 144 9.27 7.91 -0.60
CA ILE A 144 10.32 7.29 -1.41
C ILE A 144 10.42 5.80 -1.06
N GLU A 145 10.52 5.45 0.23
CA GLU A 145 10.58 4.05 0.67
C GLU A 145 9.33 3.25 0.26
N MET A 146 8.13 3.85 0.35
CA MET A 146 6.89 3.21 -0.07
C MET A 146 6.85 2.92 -1.58
N VAL A 147 7.30 3.85 -2.41
CA VAL A 147 7.34 3.69 -3.87
C VAL A 147 8.41 2.66 -4.27
N SER A 148 9.62 2.73 -3.70
CA SER A 148 10.65 1.70 -3.93
C SER A 148 10.19 0.29 -3.52
N LYS A 149 9.45 0.16 -2.40
CA LYS A 149 8.84 -1.11 -2.01
C LYS A 149 7.76 -1.58 -2.99
N ARG A 150 6.97 -0.66 -3.56
CA ARG A 150 5.96 -1.00 -4.58
C ARG A 150 6.62 -1.48 -5.86
N GLU A 151 7.70 -0.85 -6.30
CA GLU A 151 8.51 -1.36 -7.42
C GLU A 151 9.06 -2.75 -7.14
N GLU A 152 9.61 -3.01 -5.95
CA GLU A 152 10.07 -4.36 -5.60
C GLU A 152 8.93 -5.39 -5.65
N VAL A 153 7.73 -5.02 -5.20
CA VAL A 153 6.55 -5.91 -5.22
C VAL A 153 6.07 -6.14 -6.66
N GLN A 154 6.04 -5.11 -7.50
CA GLN A 154 5.68 -5.23 -8.92
C GLN A 154 6.73 -6.00 -9.72
N LYS A 155 8.03 -5.72 -9.54
CA LYS A 155 9.16 -6.46 -10.14
C LYS A 155 9.12 -7.95 -9.78
N ARG A 156 8.56 -8.31 -8.61
CA ARG A 156 8.39 -9.70 -8.18
C ARG A 156 7.15 -10.40 -8.74
N GLY A 157 6.17 -9.68 -9.28
CA GLY A 157 4.97 -10.28 -9.90
C GLY A 157 4.11 -11.14 -8.97
N GLU A 158 4.30 -11.03 -7.65
CA GLU A 158 3.67 -11.93 -6.67
C GLU A 158 2.28 -11.42 -6.26
N ILE A 159 1.30 -11.66 -7.13
CA ILE A 159 -0.10 -11.43 -6.78
C ILE A 159 -0.57 -12.58 -5.87
N PRO A 160 -1.07 -12.30 -4.65
CA PRO A 160 -1.56 -13.32 -3.74
C PRO A 160 -2.65 -14.18 -4.38
N ARG A 161 -2.39 -15.49 -4.49
CA ARG A 161 -3.32 -16.45 -5.09
C ARG A 161 -3.30 -17.80 -4.36
N PRO A 162 -4.42 -18.56 -4.36
CA PRO A 162 -4.48 -19.90 -3.78
C PRO A 162 -3.35 -20.81 -4.25
N PHE A 163 -2.63 -21.39 -3.29
CA PHE A 163 -1.45 -22.25 -3.49
C PHE A 163 -0.24 -21.56 -4.15
N GLY A 164 -0.26 -20.24 -4.28
CA GLY A 164 0.89 -19.45 -4.73
C GLY A 164 1.94 -19.32 -3.63
N THR A 165 3.04 -18.65 -3.97
CA THR A 165 4.10 -18.28 -3.02
C THR A 165 4.29 -16.78 -2.97
N ILE A 166 4.73 -16.28 -1.83
CA ILE A 166 5.18 -14.89 -1.65
C ILE A 166 6.51 -14.85 -0.89
N HIS A 167 7.32 -13.84 -1.17
CA HIS A 167 8.49 -13.48 -0.38
C HIS A 167 8.10 -12.45 0.68
N ALA A 168 8.54 -12.67 1.91
CA ALA A 168 8.28 -11.76 3.02
C ALA A 168 9.46 -11.72 4.00
N LYS A 169 9.63 -10.57 4.67
CA LYS A 169 10.69 -10.36 5.68
C LYS A 169 10.50 -11.27 6.91
N GLY A 170 9.25 -11.60 7.22
CA GLY A 170 8.89 -12.44 8.35
C GLY A 170 7.41 -12.77 8.35
N SER A 171 6.96 -13.50 9.36
CA SER A 171 5.58 -13.99 9.42
C SER A 171 4.56 -12.86 9.53
N ARG A 172 4.89 -11.69 10.10
CA ARG A 172 3.99 -10.54 10.16
C ARG A 172 3.75 -9.94 8.77
N ASP A 173 4.83 -9.63 8.05
CA ASP A 173 4.79 -9.13 6.67
C ASP A 173 4.07 -10.12 5.72
N ALA A 174 4.31 -11.42 5.89
CA ALA A 174 3.61 -12.45 5.11
C ALA A 174 2.09 -12.43 5.32
N LYS A 175 1.60 -12.10 6.53
CA LYS A 175 0.16 -12.01 6.82
C LYS A 175 -0.48 -10.82 6.15
N GLU A 176 0.18 -9.67 6.23
CA GLU A 176 -0.28 -8.42 5.62
C GLU A 176 -0.39 -8.58 4.09
N ARG A 177 0.54 -9.33 3.48
CA ARG A 177 0.55 -9.63 2.04
C ARG A 177 -0.39 -10.75 1.61
N ALA A 178 -0.67 -11.73 2.47
CA ALA A 178 -1.46 -12.91 2.12
C ALA A 178 -2.95 -12.61 1.85
N GLY A 179 -3.45 -11.44 2.29
CA GLY A 179 -4.86 -11.07 2.19
C GLY A 179 -5.76 -12.10 2.88
N GLY A 180 -6.67 -12.71 2.13
CA GLY A 180 -7.58 -13.76 2.62
C GLY A 180 -6.92 -15.13 2.89
N LEU A 181 -5.73 -15.38 2.36
CA LEU A 181 -5.05 -16.69 2.45
C LEU A 181 -4.24 -16.84 3.75
N ILE A 182 -3.79 -18.06 4.04
CA ILE A 182 -3.00 -18.39 5.23
C ILE A 182 -1.54 -18.64 4.80
N PRO A 183 -0.60 -17.77 5.21
CA PRO A 183 0.80 -17.96 4.88
C PRO A 183 1.45 -19.07 5.72
N LEU A 184 2.07 -20.05 5.06
CA LEU A 184 2.86 -21.10 5.69
C LEU A 184 4.30 -21.04 5.18
N TYR A 185 5.28 -21.03 6.08
CA TYR A 185 6.69 -20.96 5.69
C TYR A 185 7.09 -22.16 4.80
N LYS A 186 7.65 -21.85 3.62
CA LYS A 186 8.14 -22.83 2.66
C LYS A 186 9.64 -23.03 2.84
N GLU A 187 10.41 -21.96 2.65
CA GLU A 187 11.88 -22.03 2.69
C GLU A 187 12.53 -20.67 2.80
N PHE A 188 13.84 -20.71 2.97
CA PHE A 188 14.70 -19.56 2.89
C PHE A 188 15.19 -19.43 1.46
N ASP A 189 14.98 -18.26 0.86
CA ASP A 189 15.55 -17.96 -0.45
C ASP A 189 17.06 -17.68 -0.28
N LYS A 190 17.89 -18.59 -0.80
CA LYS A 190 19.35 -18.53 -0.71
C LYS A 190 19.99 -17.62 -1.75
N THR A 191 19.21 -17.18 -2.74
CA THR A 191 19.70 -16.41 -3.89
C THR A 191 19.57 -14.89 -3.72
N TYR A 192 19.00 -14.42 -2.60
CA TYR A 192 18.66 -13.00 -2.43
C TYR A 192 19.66 -12.21 -1.58
N LEU A 193 20.24 -11.15 -2.15
CA LEU A 193 21.24 -10.25 -1.55
C LEU A 193 20.66 -9.15 -0.63
N PHE A 194 19.33 -8.98 -0.55
CA PHE A 194 18.68 -7.79 0.05
C PHE A 194 17.66 -8.11 1.17
N ASP A 195 18.02 -8.96 2.13
CA ASP A 195 17.33 -9.16 3.42
C ASP A 195 15.86 -9.63 3.45
N VAL A 196 15.17 -9.86 2.32
CA VAL A 196 13.87 -10.53 2.28
C VAL A 196 14.05 -12.02 2.04
N LYS A 197 14.25 -12.77 3.13
CA LYS A 197 14.85 -14.11 3.06
C LYS A 197 13.90 -15.30 3.22
N ARG A 198 12.57 -15.10 3.24
CA ARG A 198 11.62 -16.19 3.54
C ARG A 198 10.48 -16.25 2.52
N VAL A 199 10.34 -17.44 1.92
CA VAL A 199 9.24 -17.79 1.01
C VAL A 199 8.13 -18.44 1.82
N TYR A 200 6.89 -18.03 1.57
CA TYR A 200 5.69 -18.60 2.18
C TYR A 200 4.73 -19.11 1.12
N TYR A 201 4.17 -20.29 1.35
CA TYR A 201 2.97 -20.76 0.67
C TYR A 201 1.76 -19.93 1.09
N LEU A 202 0.85 -19.65 0.15
CA LEU A 202 -0.44 -19.05 0.43
C LEU A 202 -1.54 -20.09 0.34
N LEU A 203 -2.01 -20.56 1.49
CA LEU A 203 -2.94 -21.68 1.57
C LEU A 203 -4.40 -21.20 1.72
N PRO A 204 -5.36 -21.79 0.98
CA PRO A 204 -6.78 -21.56 1.22
C PRO A 204 -7.22 -22.05 2.60
N HIS A 205 -8.21 -21.39 3.18
CA HIS A 205 -8.80 -21.78 4.47
C HIS A 205 -9.29 -23.24 4.47
N SER A 206 -10.04 -23.66 3.44
CA SER A 206 -10.55 -25.03 3.30
C SER A 206 -9.44 -26.09 3.31
N PHE A 207 -8.35 -25.82 2.59
CA PHE A 207 -7.18 -26.70 2.59
C PHE A 207 -6.53 -26.77 3.97
N VAL A 208 -6.38 -25.65 4.68
CA VAL A 208 -5.79 -25.63 6.03
C VAL A 208 -6.64 -26.40 7.04
N VAL A 209 -7.96 -26.31 6.95
CA VAL A 209 -8.88 -27.11 7.79
C VAL A 209 -8.66 -28.61 7.55
N SER A 210 -8.60 -29.04 6.29
CA SER A 210 -8.30 -30.45 5.96
C SER A 210 -6.90 -30.87 6.41
N LEU A 211 -5.90 -30.01 6.25
CA LEU A 211 -4.52 -30.28 6.68
C LEU A 211 -4.42 -30.45 8.21
N LEU A 212 -5.20 -29.69 8.98
CA LEU A 212 -5.23 -29.78 10.45
C LEU A 212 -5.85 -31.09 10.96
N ARG A 213 -6.63 -31.81 10.14
CA ARG A 213 -7.12 -33.17 10.45
C ARG A 213 -5.99 -34.21 10.40
N CYS A 214 -4.87 -33.93 9.74
CA CYS A 214 -3.72 -34.84 9.68
C CYS A 214 -2.92 -34.85 11.00
N ASP A 215 -3.57 -35.16 12.12
CA ASP A 215 -2.91 -35.31 13.42
C ASP A 215 -2.13 -36.64 13.51
N ALA A 216 -1.53 -36.93 14.68
CA ALA A 216 -0.71 -38.11 14.86
C ALA A 216 -1.47 -39.45 14.70
N THR A 217 -2.79 -39.42 14.87
CA THR A 217 -3.67 -40.59 14.92
C THR A 217 -4.58 -40.72 13.70
N THR A 218 -4.81 -39.64 12.97
CA THR A 218 -5.76 -39.56 11.87
C THR A 218 -5.05 -39.61 10.52
N LEU A 219 -5.39 -40.62 9.71
CA LEU A 219 -4.91 -40.79 8.35
C LEU A 219 -5.90 -40.14 7.38
N VAL A 220 -5.46 -39.11 6.65
CA VAL A 220 -6.26 -38.44 5.62
C VAL A 220 -5.78 -38.91 4.24
N ARG A 221 -6.71 -39.33 3.37
CA ARG A 221 -6.35 -39.89 2.06
C ARG A 221 -5.85 -38.79 1.13
N GLN A 222 -4.86 -39.11 0.28
CA GLN A 222 -4.33 -38.16 -0.70
C GLN A 222 -5.42 -37.63 -1.64
N ASP A 223 -6.42 -38.45 -1.98
CA ASP A 223 -7.51 -38.09 -2.89
C ASP A 223 -8.53 -37.11 -2.32
N GLU A 224 -8.49 -36.84 -1.01
CA GLU A 224 -9.25 -35.74 -0.40
C GLU A 224 -8.68 -34.36 -0.79
N PHE A 225 -7.54 -34.31 -1.47
CA PHE A 225 -6.88 -33.07 -1.89
C PHE A 225 -6.82 -32.95 -3.41
N ASP A 226 -7.00 -31.73 -3.91
CA ASP A 226 -6.85 -31.42 -5.33
C ASP A 226 -5.38 -31.49 -5.79
N LYS A 227 -5.15 -31.41 -7.11
CA LYS A 227 -3.80 -31.51 -7.70
C LYS A 227 -2.82 -30.49 -7.09
N ARG A 228 -3.28 -29.28 -6.77
CA ARG A 228 -2.45 -28.21 -6.19
C ARG A 228 -2.11 -28.52 -4.73
N GLY A 229 -3.10 -28.91 -3.93
CA GLY A 229 -2.93 -29.38 -2.56
C GLY A 229 -2.01 -30.59 -2.45
N LYS A 230 -2.14 -31.58 -3.34
CA LYS A 230 -1.23 -32.74 -3.43
C LYS A 230 0.24 -32.28 -3.61
N SER A 231 0.48 -31.21 -4.37
CA SER A 231 1.85 -30.67 -4.52
C SER A 231 2.39 -30.09 -3.22
N VAL A 232 1.60 -29.30 -2.51
CA VAL A 232 1.98 -28.75 -1.20
C VAL A 232 2.24 -29.87 -0.18
N LEU A 233 1.39 -30.90 -0.14
CA LEU A 233 1.55 -32.02 0.78
C LEU A 233 2.85 -32.80 0.56
N ARG A 234 3.23 -33.05 -0.71
CA ARG A 234 4.52 -33.67 -1.04
C ARG A 234 5.69 -32.84 -0.51
N ASP A 235 5.63 -31.52 -0.66
CA ASP A 235 6.64 -30.60 -0.15
C ASP A 235 6.71 -30.60 1.38
N LEU A 236 5.56 -30.61 2.06
CA LEU A 236 5.51 -30.70 3.52
C LEU A 236 6.08 -32.02 4.04
N VAL A 237 5.85 -33.12 3.33
CA VAL A 237 6.45 -34.43 3.66
C VAL A 237 7.96 -34.41 3.46
N TYR A 238 8.44 -33.90 2.32
CA TYR A 238 9.86 -33.76 2.05
C TYR A 238 10.58 -32.92 3.12
N LYS A 239 9.94 -31.83 3.56
CA LYS A 239 10.45 -30.94 4.63
C LYS A 239 10.20 -31.48 6.04
N LYS A 240 9.66 -32.69 6.20
CA LYS A 240 9.35 -33.35 7.48
C LYS A 240 8.37 -32.58 8.37
N TYR A 241 7.50 -31.78 7.76
CA TYR A 241 6.39 -31.12 8.45
C TYR A 241 5.14 -32.00 8.54
N LEU A 242 5.06 -33.02 7.68
CA LEU A 242 3.95 -33.96 7.59
C LEU A 242 4.52 -35.36 7.34
N LYS A 243 3.84 -36.41 7.76
CA LYS A 243 4.21 -37.80 7.46
C LYS A 243 3.33 -38.35 6.34
N LYS A 244 3.90 -39.24 5.53
CA LYS A 244 3.21 -40.03 4.50
C LYS A 244 3.24 -41.50 4.91
N ARG A 245 2.13 -42.22 4.72
CA ARG A 245 2.07 -43.68 4.75
C ARG A 245 1.49 -44.17 3.43
N GLU A 246 2.11 -45.19 2.87
CA GLU A 246 1.63 -45.87 1.67
C GLU A 246 1.23 -47.29 2.05
N PHE A 247 0.06 -47.71 1.60
CA PHE A 247 -0.51 -49.02 1.87
C PHE A 247 -0.28 -49.96 0.67
N SER A 248 -0.42 -51.27 0.90
CA SER A 248 -0.17 -52.31 -0.11
C SER A 248 -1.09 -52.25 -1.32
N ASP A 249 -2.25 -51.59 -1.19
CA ASP A 249 -3.21 -51.34 -2.26
C ASP A 249 -2.88 -50.07 -3.09
N GLY A 250 -1.75 -49.41 -2.81
CA GLY A 250 -1.35 -48.15 -3.44
C GLY A 250 -1.99 -46.91 -2.82
N THR A 251 -2.84 -47.06 -1.78
CA THR A 251 -3.45 -45.92 -1.11
C THR A 251 -2.38 -45.10 -0.37
N VAL A 252 -2.34 -43.80 -0.65
CA VAL A 252 -1.45 -42.85 0.04
C VAL A 252 -2.26 -42.04 1.06
N CYS A 253 -1.83 -42.06 2.32
CA CYS A 253 -2.39 -41.23 3.38
C CYS A 253 -1.34 -40.30 3.99
N TYR A 254 -1.81 -39.14 4.46
CA TYR A 254 -1.00 -38.18 5.20
C TYR A 254 -1.46 -38.10 6.66
N TYR A 255 -0.51 -37.92 7.57
CA TYR A 255 -0.75 -37.84 9.01
C TYR A 255 0.41 -37.15 9.72
N GLY A 256 0.28 -36.92 11.03
CA GLY A 256 1.37 -36.46 11.90
C GLY A 256 1.93 -35.10 11.51
N LEU A 257 1.07 -34.13 11.20
CA LEU A 257 1.46 -32.74 11.02
C LEU A 257 2.21 -32.26 12.26
N ASN A 258 3.40 -31.70 12.07
CA ASN A 258 4.24 -31.34 13.21
C ASN A 258 3.57 -30.26 14.08
N GLU A 259 3.86 -30.32 15.37
CA GLU A 259 3.15 -29.53 16.37
C GLU A 259 3.32 -28.01 16.15
N LYS A 260 4.52 -27.59 15.74
CA LYS A 260 4.81 -26.17 15.46
C LYS A 260 3.97 -25.62 14.31
N THR A 261 3.82 -26.39 13.22
CA THR A 261 2.99 -25.99 12.07
C THR A 261 1.53 -26.03 12.45
N GLN A 262 1.09 -27.07 13.18
CA GLN A 262 -0.28 -27.19 13.64
C GLN A 262 -0.69 -25.99 14.53
N ARG A 263 0.14 -25.61 15.51
CA ARG A 263 -0.10 -24.44 16.37
C ARG A 263 -0.17 -23.13 15.55
N HIS A 264 0.75 -22.96 14.59
CA HIS A 264 0.74 -21.79 13.70
C HIS A 264 -0.55 -21.69 12.88
N LEU A 265 -0.97 -22.79 12.25
CA LEU A 265 -2.18 -22.83 11.42
C LEU A 265 -3.46 -22.64 12.26
N LYS A 266 -3.56 -23.24 13.45
CA LYS A 266 -4.70 -23.05 14.37
C LYS A 266 -4.87 -21.59 14.78
N LYS A 267 -3.80 -20.94 15.24
CA LYS A 267 -3.80 -19.51 15.59
C LYS A 267 -4.27 -18.64 14.42
N HIS A 268 -3.95 -19.05 13.20
CA HIS A 268 -4.35 -18.34 11.98
C HIS A 268 -5.84 -18.44 11.65
N LEU A 269 -6.48 -19.57 11.97
CA LEU A 269 -7.92 -19.75 11.79
C LEU A 269 -8.72 -18.99 12.84
N GLU A 270 -8.27 -18.97 14.09
CA GLU A 270 -8.95 -18.29 15.21
C GLU A 270 -9.08 -16.77 14.99
N HIS A 271 -8.08 -16.13 14.36
CA HIS A 271 -8.11 -14.69 14.06
C HIS A 271 -8.93 -14.31 12.82
N LYS A 272 -9.42 -15.28 12.03
CA LYS A 272 -10.18 -15.05 10.79
C LYS A 272 -11.59 -15.63 10.81
N THR A 273 -11.98 -16.30 11.90
CA THR A 273 -13.37 -16.72 12.10
C THR A 273 -14.08 -15.55 12.77
N PRO A 274 -15.10 -14.92 12.14
CA PRO A 274 -15.91 -13.95 12.85
C PRO A 274 -16.51 -14.67 14.07
N ARG A 275 -16.29 -14.11 15.26
CA ARG A 275 -17.03 -14.54 16.44
C ARG A 275 -18.49 -14.16 16.17
N PHE A 276 -19.30 -15.16 15.87
CA PHE A 276 -20.75 -15.03 15.90
C PHE A 276 -21.21 -14.72 17.32
#